data_AF-A0A3S1U5H5-F1
#
_entry.id   AF-A0A3S1U5H5-F1
#
_cell.length_a   1.000
_cell.length_b   1.000
_cell.length_c   1.000
_cell.angle_alpha   90.00
_cell.angle_beta   90.00
_cell.angle_gamma   90.00
#
_symmetry.space_group_name_H-M   'P 1'
#
loop_
_entity.id
_entity.type
_entity.pdbx_description
1 polymer ?
#
loop_
_entity_poly.entity_id
_entity_poly.type
_entity_poly.pdbx_seq_one_letter_code
_entity_poly.pdbx_strand_id
1 'polypeptide(L)'
;FHDGLETLTTLRESVERAAASEEKNVTDVKISLLRCCYASHDELEINSYLDNARFQRRLSEALHQRRQQSHDGYLLQETPTQQDLSFETMRKNLPIGSVNRVIDRLLEEIDILKPDQIAVQTQLGDFDQKTMLRQIELWGDKIIPAVNKALCHAGS
;
A
#
# COMPACT_ATOMS: atom_id res chain seq x y z
N PHE A 1 3.52 6.63 -3.91
CA PHE A 1 2.71 7.00 -2.72
C PHE A 1 2.07 8.39 -2.84
N HIS A 2 2.73 9.38 -3.46
CA HIS A 2 2.11 10.69 -3.74
C HIS A 2 1.01 10.63 -4.79
N ASP A 3 1.20 9.81 -5.82
CA ASP A 3 0.35 9.88 -7.02
C ASP A 3 -0.57 8.67 -7.17
N GLY A 4 -0.72 7.86 -6.11
CA GLY A 4 -1.66 6.73 -6.05
C GLY A 4 -1.52 5.76 -7.23
N LEU A 5 -2.52 5.76 -8.11
CA LEU A 5 -2.60 4.92 -9.29
C LEU A 5 -1.63 5.35 -10.41
N GLU A 6 -1.31 6.64 -10.53
CA GLU A 6 -0.40 7.14 -11.57
C GLU A 6 0.99 6.51 -11.43
N THR A 7 1.48 6.40 -10.19
CA THR A 7 2.74 5.69 -9.91
C THR A 7 2.68 4.22 -10.36
N LEU A 8 1.53 3.55 -10.25
CA LEU A 8 1.38 2.17 -10.71
C LEU A 8 1.36 2.08 -12.23
N THR A 9 0.71 3.02 -12.91
CA THR A 9 0.70 3.11 -14.37
C THR A 9 2.12 3.31 -14.89
N THR A 10 2.86 4.28 -14.35
CA THR A 10 4.26 4.53 -14.74
C THR A 10 5.15 3.31 -14.47
N LEU A 11 4.93 2.60 -13.36
CA LEU A 11 5.65 1.37 -13.06
C LEU A 11 5.34 0.28 -14.11
N ARG A 12 4.06 0.08 -14.44
CA ARG A 12 3.63 -0.89 -15.45
C ARG A 12 4.27 -0.60 -16.82
N GLU A 13 4.21 0.65 -17.27
CA GLU A 13 4.83 1.10 -18.52
C GLU A 13 6.35 0.91 -18.50
N SER A 14 7.01 1.08 -17.35
CA SER A 14 8.44 0.82 -17.21
C SER A 14 8.75 -0.67 -17.36
N VAL A 15 7.92 -1.56 -16.80
CA VAL A 15 8.09 -3.01 -16.93
C VAL A 15 7.85 -3.44 -18.38
N GLU A 16 6.82 -2.90 -19.05
CA GLU A 16 6.52 -3.19 -20.46
C GLU A 16 7.66 -2.77 -21.39
N ARG A 17 8.22 -1.57 -21.19
CA ARG A 17 9.38 -1.11 -21.95
C ARG A 17 10.61 -1.99 -21.73
N ALA A 18 10.87 -2.40 -20.50
CA ALA A 18 11.99 -3.28 -20.17
C ALA A 18 11.82 -4.69 -20.77
N ALA A 19 10.60 -5.23 -20.79
CA ALA A 19 10.33 -6.51 -21.45
C ALA A 19 10.53 -6.40 -22.97
N ALA A 20 10.02 -5.33 -23.59
CA ALA A 20 10.15 -5.09 -25.02
C ALA A 20 11.61 -4.89 -25.47
N SER A 21 12.45 -4.21 -24.67
CA SER A 21 13.87 -4.03 -24.99
C SER A 21 14.67 -5.34 -24.98
N GLU A 22 14.17 -6.35 -24.28
CA GLU A 22 14.77 -7.68 -24.16
C GLU A 22 14.06 -8.73 -25.03
N GLU A 23 13.14 -8.31 -25.91
CA GLU A 23 12.31 -9.19 -26.75
C GLU A 23 11.53 -10.25 -25.95
N LYS A 24 11.15 -9.93 -24.70
CA LYS A 24 10.38 -10.80 -23.81
C LYS A 24 8.92 -10.37 -23.71
N ASN A 25 8.03 -11.31 -23.39
CA ASN A 25 6.65 -10.98 -23.07
C ASN A 25 6.55 -10.41 -21.66
N VAL A 26 5.83 -9.31 -21.51
CA VAL A 26 5.61 -8.69 -20.20
C VAL A 26 4.88 -9.63 -19.22
N THR A 27 4.07 -10.56 -19.74
CA THR A 27 3.32 -11.55 -18.93
C THR A 27 4.22 -12.59 -18.27
N ASP A 28 5.47 -12.73 -18.73
CA ASP A 28 6.45 -13.64 -18.15
C ASP A 28 7.13 -13.02 -16.90
N VAL A 29 7.01 -11.70 -16.73
CA VAL A 29 7.54 -10.98 -15.56
C VAL A 29 6.63 -11.23 -14.36
N LYS A 30 7.23 -11.71 -13.26
CA LYS A 30 6.53 -11.89 -11.99
C LYS A 30 6.60 -10.63 -11.14
N ILE A 31 5.44 -10.06 -10.83
CA ILE A 31 5.31 -8.82 -10.06
C ILE A 31 4.65 -9.13 -8.71
N SER A 32 5.34 -8.78 -7.62
CA SER A 32 4.78 -8.81 -6.26
C SER A 32 4.68 -7.39 -5.72
N LEU A 33 3.49 -6.99 -5.29
CA LEU A 33 3.20 -5.65 -4.78
C LEU A 33 3.01 -5.70 -3.27
N LEU A 34 3.85 -4.98 -2.52
CA LEU A 34 3.62 -4.72 -1.09
C LEU A 34 2.72 -3.50 -0.93
N ARG A 35 1.62 -3.63 -0.17
CA ARG A 35 0.71 -2.51 0.11
C ARG A 35 0.37 -2.34 1.59
N CYS A 36 0.38 -1.08 2.02
CA CYS A 36 -0.27 -0.64 3.25
C CYS A 36 -1.78 -0.61 3.02
N CYS A 37 -2.53 -1.51 3.66
CA CYS A 37 -3.99 -1.57 3.52
C CYS A 37 -4.66 -1.70 4.88
N TYR A 38 -5.83 -1.09 5.03
CA TYR A 38 -6.55 -1.15 6.30
C TYR A 38 -8.05 -0.93 6.09
N ALA A 39 -8.87 -1.85 6.59
CA ALA A 39 -10.32 -1.80 6.43
C ALA A 39 -11.02 -1.66 7.78
N SER A 40 -11.78 -0.59 7.98
CA SER A 40 -12.59 -0.41 9.19
C SER A 40 -13.81 0.47 8.92
N HIS A 41 -14.75 0.46 9.86
CA HIS A 41 -15.87 1.40 9.90
C HIS A 41 -15.65 2.47 10.98
N ASP A 42 -14.60 2.33 11.79
CA ASP A 42 -14.22 3.29 12.81
C ASP A 42 -13.19 4.27 12.24
N GLU A 43 -13.60 5.52 12.10
CA GLU A 43 -12.77 6.63 11.60
C GLU A 43 -11.55 6.91 12.50
N LEU A 44 -11.66 6.69 13.81
CA LEU A 44 -10.54 6.88 14.73
C LEU A 44 -9.47 5.80 14.53
N GLU A 45 -9.91 4.55 14.31
CA GLU A 45 -9.04 3.42 14.01
C GLU A 45 -8.30 3.62 12.68
N ILE A 46 -9.02 4.10 11.65
CA ILE A 46 -8.43 4.45 10.35
C ILE A 46 -7.40 5.57 10.51
N ASN A 47 -7.73 6.64 11.24
CA ASN A 47 -6.81 7.75 11.46
C ASN A 47 -5.56 7.33 12.24
N SER A 48 -5.70 6.45 13.23
CA SER A 48 -4.57 5.88 13.96
C SER A 48 -3.65 5.06 13.04
N TYR A 49 -4.22 4.26 12.15
CA TYR A 49 -3.44 3.51 11.16
C TYR A 49 -2.70 4.43 10.19
N LEU A 50 -3.37 5.48 9.68
CA LEU A 50 -2.79 6.46 8.77
C LEU A 50 -1.66 7.25 9.41
N ASP A 51 -1.78 7.58 10.70
CA ASP A 51 -0.72 8.25 11.43
C ASP A 51 0.53 7.36 11.55
N ASN A 52 0.35 6.08 11.87
CA ASN A 52 1.45 5.10 11.87
C ASN A 52 2.08 4.94 10.49
N ALA A 53 1.28 4.91 9.43
CA ALA A 53 1.78 4.86 8.05
C ALA A 53 2.61 6.08 7.69
N ARG A 54 2.16 7.28 8.11
CA ARG A 54 2.88 8.53 7.91
C ARG A 54 4.19 8.56 8.71
N PHE A 55 4.16 8.12 9.97
CA PHE A 55 5.35 8.00 10.82
C PHE A 55 6.42 7.10 10.18
N GLN A 56 6.04 5.88 9.77
CA GLN A 56 6.98 4.96 9.12
C GLN A 56 7.56 5.52 7.82
N ARG A 57 6.75 6.27 7.07
CA ARG A 57 7.21 6.94 5.86
C ARG A 57 8.24 8.03 6.16
N ARG A 58 8.00 8.89 7.15
CA ARG A 58 8.96 9.91 7.59
C ARG A 58 10.30 9.29 7.97
N LEU A 59 10.26 8.16 8.68
CA LEU A 59 11.45 7.40 9.03
C LEU A 59 12.17 6.84 7.79
N SER A 60 11.42 6.24 6.86
CA SER A 60 11.98 5.71 5.61
C SER A 60 12.63 6.81 4.75
N GLU A 61 12.03 8.00 4.69
CA GLU A 61 12.59 9.14 3.96
C GLU A 61 13.86 9.68 4.61
N ALA A 62 13.88 9.81 5.95
CA ALA A 62 15.06 10.24 6.69
C ALA A 62 16.25 9.28 6.46
N LEU A 63 15.98 7.97 6.47
CA LEU A 63 16.95 6.93 6.13
C LEU A 63 17.45 7.06 4.68
N HIS A 64 16.54 7.17 3.72
CA HIS A 64 16.87 7.27 2.30
C HIS A 64 17.75 8.50 2.01
N GLN A 65 17.41 9.65 2.59
CA GLN A 65 18.14 10.90 2.38
C GLN A 65 19.41 11.01 3.22
N ARG A 66 19.77 9.96 3.98
CA ARG A 66 20.90 9.94 4.92
C ARG A 66 20.88 11.13 5.88
N ARG A 67 19.69 11.66 6.19
CA ARG A 67 19.47 12.69 7.21
C ARG A 67 19.45 12.01 8.59
N GLN A 68 20.50 11.24 8.88
CA GLN A 68 20.68 10.59 10.17
C GLN A 68 21.00 11.66 11.22
N GLN A 69 19.96 12.27 11.78
CA GLN A 69 20.06 13.07 12.98
C GLN A 69 19.67 12.19 14.17
N SER A 70 20.66 11.50 14.72
CA SER A 70 20.53 10.86 16.02
C SER A 70 21.26 11.72 17.04
N HIS A 71 20.53 12.26 18.02
CA HIS A 71 21.15 13.05 19.09
C HIS A 71 22.11 12.20 19.96
N ASP A 72 21.97 10.86 19.89
CA ASP A 72 22.77 9.87 20.63
C ASP A 72 23.32 8.75 19.71
N GLY A 73 23.42 8.96 18.40
CA GLY A 73 23.96 7.94 17.49
C GLY A 73 23.00 6.78 17.13
N TYR A 74 22.07 6.41 18.01
CA TYR A 74 21.30 5.15 17.89
C TYR A 74 19.85 5.28 17.40
N LEU A 75 19.12 6.32 17.81
CA LEU A 75 17.69 6.48 17.49
C LEU A 75 17.47 7.58 16.44
N LEU A 76 16.72 7.25 15.40
CA LEU A 76 16.28 8.19 14.37
C LEU A 76 15.14 9.04 14.92
N GLN A 77 15.29 10.35 14.82
CA GLN A 77 14.23 11.27 15.19
C GLN A 77 13.26 11.46 14.01
N GLU A 78 11.96 11.28 14.27
CA GLU A 78 10.93 11.67 13.32
C GLU A 78 10.94 13.20 13.17
N THR A 79 11.14 13.67 11.94
CA THR A 79 10.92 15.07 11.58
C THR A 79 9.88 15.10 10.46
N PRO A 80 8.89 16.02 10.51
CA PRO A 80 7.99 16.24 9.39
C PRO A 80 8.79 16.43 8.11
N THR A 81 8.39 15.75 7.04
CA THR A 81 9.04 15.94 5.74
C THR A 81 8.32 17.05 4.99
N GLN A 82 9.00 17.70 4.03
CA GLN A 82 8.38 18.75 3.21
C GLN A 82 7.19 18.24 2.38
N GLN A 83 6.98 16.91 2.35
CA GLN A 83 6.01 16.21 1.52
C GLN A 83 5.05 15.35 2.35
N ASP A 84 4.83 15.68 3.62
CA ASP A 84 3.85 14.95 4.43
C ASP A 84 2.46 14.97 3.76
N LEU A 85 1.94 13.78 3.49
CA LEU A 85 0.61 13.63 2.93
C LEU A 85 -0.45 13.88 4.00
N SER A 86 -1.53 14.56 3.62
CA SER A 86 -2.73 14.60 4.46
C SER A 86 -3.37 13.22 4.54
N PHE A 87 -4.11 12.94 5.61
CA PHE A 87 -4.85 11.68 5.73
C PHE A 87 -5.86 11.48 4.60
N GLU A 88 -6.48 12.56 4.12
CA GLU A 88 -7.37 12.52 2.96
C GLU A 88 -6.63 12.04 1.71
N THR A 89 -5.45 12.61 1.41
CA THR A 89 -4.63 12.17 0.27
C THR A 89 -4.16 10.73 0.43
N MET A 90 -3.75 10.32 1.63
CA MET A 90 -3.36 8.94 1.90
C MET A 90 -4.52 7.95 1.67
N ARG A 91 -5.72 8.26 2.19
CA ARG A 91 -6.94 7.45 1.95
C ARG A 91 -7.34 7.40 0.49
N LYS A 92 -7.12 8.50 -0.25
CA LYS A 92 -7.32 8.50 -1.70
C LYS A 92 -6.33 7.54 -2.35
N ASN A 93 -5.05 7.61 -2.00
CA ASN A 93 -3.99 6.90 -2.70
C ASN A 93 -3.84 5.43 -2.32
N LEU A 94 -4.30 5.03 -1.14
CA LEU A 94 -4.09 3.69 -0.59
C LEU A 94 -5.41 2.93 -0.43
N PRO A 95 -5.37 1.58 -0.37
CA PRO A 95 -6.52 0.75 -0.01
C PRO A 95 -6.83 0.86 1.50
N ILE A 96 -7.30 2.03 1.93
CA ILE A 96 -7.61 2.36 3.33
C ILE A 96 -9.01 2.98 3.43
N GLY A 97 -9.87 2.43 4.28
CA GLY A 97 -11.21 2.95 4.51
C GLY A 97 -12.22 1.85 4.82
N SER A 98 -13.45 1.98 4.31
CA SER A 98 -14.45 0.92 4.41
C SER A 98 -14.03 -0.34 3.62
N VAL A 99 -14.60 -1.49 3.96
CA VAL A 99 -14.32 -2.77 3.27
C VAL A 99 -14.50 -2.65 1.76
N ASN A 100 -15.61 -2.07 1.31
CA ASN A 100 -15.88 -1.88 -0.13
C ASN A 100 -14.84 -0.96 -0.77
N ARG A 101 -14.49 0.15 -0.11
CA ARG A 101 -13.48 1.08 -0.59
C ARG A 101 -12.12 0.40 -0.80
N VAL A 102 -11.74 -0.49 0.12
CA VAL A 102 -10.49 -1.27 0.03
C VAL A 102 -10.53 -2.24 -1.15
N ILE A 103 -11.64 -2.97 -1.33
CA ILE A 103 -11.85 -3.89 -2.46
C ILE A 103 -11.76 -3.13 -3.78
N ASP A 104 -12.51 -2.04 -3.93
CA ASP A 104 -12.54 -1.24 -5.16
C ASP A 104 -11.15 -0.73 -5.51
N ARG A 105 -10.43 -0.17 -4.51
CA ARG A 105 -9.06 0.31 -4.75
C ARG A 105 -8.11 -0.81 -5.16
N LEU A 106 -8.20 -1.98 -4.53
CA LEU A 106 -7.35 -3.11 -4.92
C LEU A 106 -7.62 -3.57 -6.34
N LEU A 107 -8.88 -3.62 -6.76
CA LEU A 107 -9.23 -4.00 -8.13
C LEU A 107 -8.68 -3.01 -9.15
N GLU A 108 -8.73 -1.70 -8.88
CA GLU A 108 -8.09 -0.68 -9.72
C GLU A 108 -6.57 -0.88 -9.80
N GLU A 109 -5.91 -1.16 -8.66
CA GLU A 109 -4.46 -1.40 -8.63
C GLU A 109 -4.06 -2.68 -9.37
N ILE A 110 -4.89 -3.73 -9.28
CA ILE A 110 -4.69 -5.01 -9.98
C ILE A 110 -4.85 -4.83 -11.49
N ASP A 111 -5.88 -4.11 -11.94
CA ASP A 111 -6.11 -3.86 -13.36
C ASP A 111 -4.93 -3.13 -14.02
N ILE A 112 -4.39 -2.13 -13.32
CA ILE A 112 -3.26 -1.32 -13.81
C ILE A 112 -1.95 -2.11 -13.77
N LEU A 113 -1.55 -2.61 -12.61
CA LEU A 113 -0.20 -3.19 -12.44
C LEU A 113 -0.14 -4.65 -12.92
N LYS A 114 -1.26 -5.38 -12.85
CA LYS A 114 -1.37 -6.82 -13.09
C LYS A 114 -0.36 -7.63 -12.24
N PRO A 115 -0.35 -7.47 -10.90
CA PRO A 115 0.55 -8.22 -10.04
C PRO A 115 0.13 -9.69 -9.93
N ASP A 116 1.10 -10.59 -9.82
CA ASP A 116 0.86 -12.00 -9.51
C ASP A 116 0.58 -12.22 -8.02
N GLN A 117 1.11 -11.33 -7.17
CA GLN A 117 0.96 -11.39 -5.72
C GLN A 117 0.81 -10.00 -5.13
N ILE A 118 -0.08 -9.87 -4.15
CA ILE A 118 -0.16 -8.69 -3.28
C ILE A 118 0.14 -9.13 -1.85
N ALA A 119 1.21 -8.58 -1.28
CA ALA A 119 1.52 -8.69 0.13
C ALA A 119 0.84 -7.53 0.87
N VAL A 120 -0.02 -7.85 1.83
CA VAL A 120 -0.77 -6.85 2.58
C VAL A 120 -0.09 -6.60 3.92
N GLN A 121 0.20 -5.34 4.18
CA GLN A 121 0.70 -4.86 5.46
C GLN A 121 -0.45 -4.15 6.18
N THR A 122 -0.98 -4.79 7.22
CA THR A 122 -2.06 -4.26 8.08
C THR A 122 -1.55 -3.79 9.44
N GLN A 123 -0.27 -3.99 9.73
CA GLN A 123 0.42 -3.52 10.93
C GLN A 123 1.54 -2.57 10.55
N LEU A 124 1.47 -1.35 11.06
CA LEU A 124 2.48 -0.31 10.86
C LEU A 124 2.82 0.28 12.22
N GLY A 125 4.10 0.45 12.50
CA GLY A 125 4.58 1.08 13.72
C GLY A 125 4.07 0.40 14.98
N ASP A 126 3.56 1.21 15.90
CA ASP A 126 2.98 0.79 17.18
C ASP A 126 1.46 0.59 17.09
N PHE A 127 0.95 0.32 15.88
CA PHE A 127 -0.47 0.06 15.69
C PHE A 127 -0.91 -1.21 16.43
N ASP A 128 -1.99 -1.09 17.21
CA ASP A 128 -2.41 -2.09 18.19
C ASP A 128 -2.54 -3.49 17.59
N GLN A 129 -1.91 -4.47 18.25
CA GLN A 129 -1.86 -5.85 17.80
C GLN A 129 -3.26 -6.48 17.72
N LYS A 130 -4.16 -6.19 18.67
CA LYS A 130 -5.51 -6.78 18.65
C LYS A 130 -6.28 -6.33 17.41
N THR A 131 -6.05 -5.09 17.02
CA THR A 131 -6.63 -4.47 15.83
C THR A 131 -6.06 -5.07 14.55
N MET A 132 -4.75 -5.36 14.51
CA MET A 132 -4.13 -6.12 13.41
C MET A 132 -4.73 -7.54 13.27
N LEU A 133 -4.92 -8.27 14.38
CA LEU A 133 -5.48 -9.63 14.32
C LEU A 133 -6.90 -9.63 13.73
N ARG A 134 -7.73 -8.64 14.10
CA ARG A 134 -9.06 -8.44 13.48
C ARG A 134 -8.96 -8.18 11.97
N GLN A 135 -7.90 -7.53 11.50
CA GLN A 135 -7.68 -7.39 10.07
C GLN A 135 -7.41 -8.74 9.41
N ILE A 136 -6.58 -9.62 9.99
CA ILE A 136 -6.31 -10.95 9.41
C ILE A 136 -7.62 -11.71 9.14
N GLU A 137 -8.53 -11.73 10.11
CA GLU A 137 -9.86 -12.33 9.97
C GLU A 137 -10.68 -11.63 8.89
N LEU A 138 -10.78 -10.29 8.93
CA LEU A 138 -11.54 -9.51 7.96
C LEU A 138 -11.06 -9.71 6.51
N TRP A 139 -9.74 -9.82 6.32
CA TRP A 139 -9.14 -10.05 5.02
C TRP A 139 -9.42 -11.47 4.53
N GLY A 140 -9.25 -12.47 5.38
CA GLY A 140 -9.51 -13.87 5.06
C GLY A 140 -10.99 -14.14 4.74
N ASP A 141 -11.89 -13.57 5.52
CA ASP A 141 -13.33 -13.89 5.43
C ASP A 141 -14.09 -13.05 4.41
N LYS A 142 -13.64 -11.81 4.15
CA LYS A 142 -14.42 -10.85 3.34
C LYS A 142 -13.66 -10.28 2.16
N ILE A 143 -12.50 -9.67 2.40
CA ILE A 143 -11.83 -8.88 1.36
C ILE A 143 -11.23 -9.78 0.27
N ILE A 144 -10.41 -10.76 0.64
CA ILE A 144 -9.76 -11.66 -0.32
C ILE A 144 -10.81 -12.44 -1.14
N PRO A 145 -11.84 -13.05 -0.53
CA PRO A 145 -12.90 -13.72 -1.30
C PRO A 145 -13.62 -12.78 -2.27
N ALA A 146 -13.92 -11.54 -1.87
CA ALA A 146 -14.61 -10.58 -2.73
C ALA A 146 -13.75 -10.14 -3.93
N VAL A 147 -12.46 -9.86 -3.70
CA VAL A 147 -11.51 -9.52 -4.77
C VAL A 147 -11.38 -10.69 -5.75
N ASN A 148 -11.14 -11.91 -5.25
CA ASN A 148 -11.01 -13.09 -6.10
C ASN A 148 -12.27 -13.35 -6.92
N LYS A 149 -13.46 -13.20 -6.32
CA LYS A 149 -14.73 -13.34 -7.04
C LYS A 149 -14.85 -12.32 -8.17
N ALA A 150 -14.50 -11.05 -7.92
CA ALA A 150 -14.53 -10.01 -8.94
C ALA A 150 -13.56 -10.31 -10.11
N LEU A 151 -12.35 -10.79 -9.81
CA LEU A 151 -11.37 -11.16 -10.83
C LEU A 151 -11.80 -12.38 -11.65
N CYS A 152 -12.43 -13.39 -11.04
CA CYS A 152 -12.97 -14.53 -11.78
C CYS A 152 -14.10 -14.12 -12.75
N HIS A 153 -14.95 -13.17 -12.35
CA HIS A 153 -16.00 -12.66 -13.23
C HIS A 153 -15.48 -11.76 -14.37
N ALA A 154 -14.36 -11.07 -14.17
CA ALA A 154 -13.73 -10.23 -15.20
C ALA A 154 -13.01 -11.05 -16.29
N GLY A 155 -12.71 -12.33 -16.05
CA GLY A 155 -12.06 -13.25 -17.00
C GLY A 155 -13.02 -14.12 -17.82
N SER A 156 -14.33 -13.83 -17.81
CA SER A 156 -15.37 -14.57 -18.56
C SER A 156 -15.87 -13.80 -19.78
#